data_AF-A0A382Y696-F1
#
_entry.id   AF-A0A382Y696-F1
#
_cell.length_a   1.000
_cell.length_b   1.000
_cell.length_c   1.000
_cell.angle_alpha   90.00
_cell.angle_beta   90.00
_cell.angle_gamma   90.00
#
_symmetry.space_group_name_H-M   'P 1'
#
loop_
_entity.id
_entity.type
_entity.pdbx_description
1 polymer ?
#
loop_
_entity_poly.entity_id
_entity_poly.type
_entity_poly.pdbx_seq_one_letter_code
_entity_poly.pdbx_strand_id
1 'polypeptide(L)' 'MSEVLPSGEARSPGISYQELLDTDTHEVPDVLRLESPRFLGDEDVPITRYTTREWHDVEVERLWS' A
#
# COMPACT_ATOMS: atom_id res chain seq x y z
N MET A 1 8.86 -15.02 7.06
CA MET A 1 8.95 -13.80 7.90
C MET A 1 9.33 -12.70 6.94
N SER A 2 8.39 -11.84 6.53
CA SER A 2 8.70 -10.78 5.56
C SER A 2 9.74 -9.86 6.19
N GLU A 3 10.80 -9.56 5.45
CA GLU A 3 11.80 -8.61 5.85
C GLU A 3 11.11 -7.24 5.99
N VAL A 4 11.19 -6.64 7.17
CA VAL A 4 10.63 -5.30 7.38
C VAL A 4 11.64 -4.31 6.82
N LEU A 5 11.48 -3.96 5.54
CA LEU A 5 12.27 -2.91 4.93
C LEU A 5 11.95 -1.57 5.62
N PRO A 6 12.96 -0.73 5.90
CA PRO A 6 12.75 0.65 6.32
C PRO A 6 11.76 1.38 5.42
N SER A 7 10.95 2.24 6.05
CA SER A 7 9.96 3.07 5.37
C SER A 7 10.59 3.79 4.17
N GLY A 8 10.12 3.46 2.97
CA GLY A 8 10.54 4.13 1.74
C GLY A 8 11.50 3.35 0.85
N GLU A 9 12.16 2.30 1.34
CA GLU A 9 13.15 1.55 0.53
C GLU A 9 12.52 0.75 -0.61
N ALA A 10 11.30 0.28 -0.44
CA ALA A 10 10.54 -0.42 -1.49
C ALA A 10 9.83 0.52 -2.49
N ARG A 11 10.03 1.83 -2.37
CA ARG A 11 9.38 2.80 -3.27
C ARG A 11 10.11 2.86 -4.62
N SER A 12 9.38 3.34 -5.63
CA SER A 12 10.00 3.79 -6.88
C SER A 12 11.06 4.87 -6.61
N PRO A 13 12.12 4.98 -7.43
CA PRO A 13 13.22 5.94 -7.23
C PRO A 13 12.84 7.42 -7.44
N GLY A 14 11.57 7.73 -7.72
CA GLY A 14 11.08 9.11 -7.85
C GLY A 14 10.90 9.80 -6.50
N ILE A 15 10.55 11.09 -6.55
CA ILE A 15 10.27 11.87 -5.34
C ILE A 15 9.11 11.27 -4.54
N SER A 16 9.17 11.44 -3.23
CA SER A 16 8.11 11.09 -2.31
C SER A 16 6.92 12.04 -2.40
N TYR A 17 5.79 11.61 -1.84
CA TYR A 17 4.61 12.47 -1.76
C TYR A 17 4.86 13.66 -0.83
N GLN A 18 5.66 13.48 0.23
CA GLN A 18 6.05 14.57 1.12
C GLN A 18 6.95 15.59 0.42
N GLU A 19 7.93 15.14 -0.36
CA GLU A 19 8.77 16.03 -1.16
C GLU A 19 7.96 16.78 -2.23
N LEU A 20 6.90 16.15 -2.78
CA LEU A 20 5.97 16.85 -3.65
C LEU A 20 5.20 17.95 -2.90
N LEU A 21 4.69 17.66 -1.70
CA LEU A 21 3.98 18.62 -0.86
C LEU A 21 4.86 19.80 -0.44
N ASP A 22 6.17 19.58 -0.30
CA ASP A 22 7.13 20.66 -0.01
C ASP A 22 7.28 21.66 -1.16
N THR A 23 6.80 21.32 -2.36
CA THR A 23 6.76 22.23 -3.51
C THR A 23 5.44 23.00 -3.66
N ASP A 24 4.48 22.78 -2.76
CA ASP A 24 3.20 23.48 -2.81
C ASP A 24 3.36 24.98 -2.53
N THR A 25 2.50 25.76 -3.15
CA THR A 25 2.42 27.21 -2.98
C THR A 25 1.62 27.62 -1.74
N HIS A 26 0.78 26.72 -1.23
CA HIS A 26 -0.03 26.94 -0.04
C HIS A 26 0.49 26.11 1.14
N GLU A 27 0.10 26.53 2.35
CA GLU A 27 0.37 25.76 3.55
C GLU A 27 -0.33 24.40 3.46
N VAL A 28 0.45 23.33 3.62
CA VAL A 28 -0.02 21.96 3.52
C VAL A 28 -0.70 21.55 4.83
N PRO A 29 -1.98 21.13 4.81
CA PRO A 29 -2.66 20.66 6.00
C PRO A 29 -1.96 19.47 6.66
N ASP A 30 -1.89 19.45 8.00
CA ASP A 30 -1.23 18.39 8.77
C ASP A 30 -1.73 16.97 8.44
N VAL A 31 -3.01 16.83 8.10
CA VAL A 31 -3.59 15.53 7.70
C VAL A 31 -2.92 14.92 6.48
N LEU A 32 -2.38 15.74 5.56
CA LEU A 32 -1.66 15.28 4.37
C LEU A 32 -0.19 14.93 4.67
N ARG A 33 0.31 15.30 5.86
CA ARG A 33 1.65 14.96 6.35
C ARG A 33 1.68 13.64 7.12
N LEU A 34 0.53 13.02 7.39
CA LEU A 34 0.45 11.74 8.08
C LEU A 34 0.94 10.60 7.17
N GLU A 35 1.94 9.85 7.61
CA GLU A 35 2.50 8.71 6.88
C GLU A 35 2.51 7.44 7.74
N SER A 36 2.11 6.31 7.13
CA SER A 36 2.25 4.96 7.71
C SER A 36 2.64 3.94 6.63
N PRO A 37 3.74 4.16 5.89
CA PRO A 37 4.18 3.23 4.84
C PRO A 37 4.57 1.89 5.46
N ARG A 38 4.12 0.81 4.82
CA ARG A 38 4.44 -0.55 5.22
C ARG A 38 4.74 -1.37 3.98
N PHE A 39 5.92 -1.99 3.95
CA PHE A 39 6.22 -2.99 2.94
C PHE A 39 5.47 -4.29 3.27
N LEU A 40 4.66 -4.77 2.32
CA LEU A 40 3.81 -5.96 2.49
C LEU A 40 4.31 -7.17 1.71
N GLY A 41 5.48 -7.06 1.05
CA GLY A 41 6.00 -8.06 0.13
C GLY A 41 5.92 -7.58 -1.32
N ASP A 42 6.76 -8.18 -2.17
CA ASP A 42 6.80 -8.01 -3.62
C ASP A 42 6.45 -9.32 -4.36
N GLU A 43 6.00 -10.34 -3.63
CA GLU A 43 5.66 -11.63 -4.22
C GLU A 43 4.36 -11.57 -5.03
N ASP A 44 4.33 -12.34 -6.13
CA ASP A 44 3.14 -12.48 -6.96
C ASP A 44 1.96 -13.06 -6.17
N VAL A 45 0.78 -12.48 -6.40
CA VAL A 45 -0.48 -13.00 -5.87
C VAL A 45 -0.93 -14.18 -6.75
N PRO A 46 -1.23 -15.37 -6.18
CA PRO A 46 -1.71 -16.51 -6.97
C PRO A 46 -2.99 -16.16 -7.74
N ILE A 47 -3.01 -16.47 -9.05
CA ILE A 47 -4.16 -16.22 -9.94
C ILE A 47 -5.46 -16.89 -9.46
N THR A 48 -5.34 -17.94 -8.66
CA THR A 48 -6.48 -18.66 -8.08
C THR A 48 -7.31 -17.77 -7.16
N ARG A 49 -6.73 -16.73 -6.55
CA ARG A 49 -7.50 -15.74 -5.76
C ARG A 49 -8.59 -15.04 -6.58
N TYR A 50 -8.40 -14.93 -7.89
CA TYR A 50 -9.33 -14.22 -8.78
C TYR A 50 -10.17 -15.13 -9.67
N THR A 51 -9.81 -16.42 -9.76
CA THR A 51 -10.38 -17.32 -10.77
C THR A 51 -11.15 -18.50 -10.19
N THR A 52 -11.02 -18.82 -8.90
CA THR A 52 -11.69 -19.99 -8.30
C THR A 52 -12.89 -19.59 -7.45
N ARG A 53 -13.86 -20.53 -7.35
CA ARG A 53 -15.07 -20.34 -6.53
C ARG A 53 -14.73 -20.32 -5.04
N GLU A 54 -13.77 -21.14 -4.63
CA GLU A 54 -13.40 -21.31 -3.22
C GLU A 54 -12.92 -19.99 -2.61
N TRP A 55 -12.10 -19.22 -3.35
CA TRP A 55 -11.67 -17.90 -2.89
C TRP A 55 -12.80 -16.88 -2.87
N HIS A 56 -13.69 -16.90 -3.86
CA HIS A 56 -14.88 -16.06 -3.86
C HIS A 56 -15.74 -16.30 -2.61
N ASP A 57 -15.96 -17.55 -2.21
CA ASP A 57 -16.80 -17.87 -1.06
C ASP A 57 -16.18 -17.37 0.25
N VAL A 58 -14.85 -17.42 0.38
CA VAL A 58 -14.11 -16.83 1.51
C VAL A 58 -14.27 -15.31 1.55
N GLU A 59 -14.16 -14.64 0.39
CA GLU A 59 -14.35 -13.18 0.33
C GLU A 59 -15.76 -12.78 0.76
N VAL A 60 -16.79 -13.49 0.29
CA VAL A 60 -18.18 -13.24 0.67
C VAL A 60 -18.37 -13.37 2.18
N GLU A 61 -17.82 -14.41 2.81
CA GLU A 61 -17.93 -14.60 4.26
C GLU A 61 -17.22 -13.49 5.05
N ARG A 62 -16.02 -13.07 4.62
CA ARG A 62 -15.08 -12.30 5.45
C ARG A 62 -15.00 -10.81 5.15
N LEU A 63 -15.38 -10.38 3.95
CA LEU A 63 -15.31 -8.98 3.52
C LEU A 63 -16.68 -8.38 3.20
N TRP A 64 -17.60 -9.17 2.67
CA TRP A 64 -18.84 -8.66 2.07
C TRP A 64 -20.13 -9.02 2.83
N SER A 65 -20.01 -9.50 4.08
CA SER A 65 -21.14 -9.85 4.95
C SER A 65 -21.68 -8.69 5.78
#